data_AF-A0A1V2IPN2-F1
#
_entry.id   AF-A0A1V2IPN2-F1
#
_cell.length_a   1.000
_cell.length_b   1.000
_cell.length_c   1.000
_cell.angle_alpha   90.00
_cell.angle_beta   90.00
_cell.angle_gamma   90.00
#
_symmetry.space_group_name_H-M   'P 1'
#
loop_
_entity.id
_entity.type
_entity.pdbx_description
1 polymer ?
#
loop_
_entity_poly.entity_id
_entity_poly.type
_entity_poly.pdbx_seq_one_letter_code
_entity_poly.pdbx_strand_id
1 'polypeptide(L)'
;MSGADGNIHEQTEDELVADTALDSHAAKLRNSLADELVADGSIVSEEIELAVRTVPRHLFAPDVPLEDAYANDIVPTKRDEHGITISSIFVP
;
A
#
# COMPACT_ATOMS: atom_id res chain seq x y z
N MET A 1 -35.64 -32.02 -27.53
CA MET A 1 -34.53 -31.37 -28.27
C MET A 1 -34.08 -30.16 -27.48
N SER A 2 -32.78 -30.10 -27.16
CA SER A 2 -31.98 -28.89 -26.91
C SER A 2 -32.43 -28.01 -25.74
N GLY A 3 -31.73 -27.93 -24.61
CA GLY A 3 -30.29 -27.72 -24.47
C GLY A 3 -30.05 -26.21 -24.28
N ALA A 4 -29.79 -25.80 -23.04
CA ALA A 4 -29.24 -24.50 -22.68
C ALA A 4 -28.56 -24.64 -21.30
N ASP A 5 -27.57 -25.53 -21.26
CA ASP A 5 -26.54 -25.52 -20.23
C ASP A 5 -25.57 -24.36 -20.51
N GLY A 6 -25.09 -23.74 -19.44
CA GLY A 6 -23.78 -23.10 -19.42
C GLY A 6 -23.77 -21.61 -19.77
N ASN A 7 -23.82 -20.76 -18.73
CA ASN A 7 -22.83 -19.71 -18.59
C ASN A 7 -22.72 -19.26 -17.13
N ILE A 8 -22.26 -20.16 -16.25
CA ILE A 8 -21.53 -19.69 -15.07
C ILE A 8 -20.15 -19.30 -15.60
N HIS A 9 -19.93 -18.00 -15.75
CA HIS A 9 -18.61 -17.50 -16.10
C HIS A 9 -17.63 -18.08 -15.07
N GLU A 10 -16.68 -18.86 -15.57
CA GLU A 10 -15.50 -19.36 -14.90
C GLU A 10 -14.61 -18.16 -14.57
N GLN A 11 -15.10 -17.34 -13.65
CA GLN A 11 -14.40 -16.20 -13.10
C GLN A 11 -13.45 -16.72 -12.03
N THR A 12 -12.17 -16.72 -12.42
CA THR A 12 -11.17 -15.99 -11.64
C THR A 12 -10.41 -16.79 -10.56
N GLU A 13 -9.67 -17.81 -11.00
CA GLU A 13 -8.58 -18.36 -10.16
C GLU A 13 -7.29 -17.52 -10.30
N ASP A 14 -7.11 -16.83 -11.43
CA ASP A 14 -5.89 -16.07 -11.76
C ASP A 14 -5.81 -14.69 -11.07
N GLU A 15 -6.92 -13.96 -10.95
CA GLU A 15 -6.97 -12.64 -10.26
C GLU A 15 -6.86 -12.79 -8.73
N LEU A 16 -7.43 -13.86 -8.15
CA LEU A 16 -7.32 -14.14 -6.71
C LEU A 16 -5.86 -14.42 -6.30
N VAL A 17 -5.11 -15.08 -7.18
CA VAL A 17 -3.67 -15.36 -6.99
C VAL A 17 -2.86 -14.07 -7.14
N ALA A 18 -3.21 -13.20 -8.09
CA ALA A 18 -2.57 -11.90 -8.26
C ALA A 18 -2.76 -10.99 -7.02
N ASP A 19 -3.98 -10.91 -6.49
CA ASP A 19 -4.28 -10.14 -5.26
C ASP A 19 -3.53 -10.68 -4.05
N THR A 20 -3.49 -12.00 -3.88
CA THR A 20 -2.76 -12.65 -2.77
C THR A 20 -1.25 -12.43 -2.89
N ALA A 21 -0.70 -12.46 -4.11
CA ALA A 21 0.71 -12.19 -4.36
C ALA A 21 1.06 -10.71 -4.11
N LEU A 22 0.16 -9.79 -4.50
CA LEU A 22 0.28 -8.37 -4.23
C LEU A 22 0.25 -8.08 -2.72
N ASP A 23 -0.69 -8.69 -1.99
CA ASP A 23 -0.80 -8.53 -0.53
C ASP A 23 0.44 -9.08 0.20
N SER A 24 0.94 -10.23 -0.25
CA SER A 24 2.19 -10.83 0.24
C SER A 24 3.41 -9.93 -0.02
N HIS A 25 3.46 -9.28 -1.19
CA HIS A 25 4.55 -8.35 -1.53
C HIS A 25 4.44 -7.06 -0.73
N ALA A 26 3.24 -6.50 -0.60
CA ALA A 26 2.95 -5.34 0.23
C ALA A 26 3.31 -5.58 1.70
N ALA A 27 3.06 -6.79 2.21
CA ALA A 27 3.45 -7.17 3.58
C ALA A 27 4.97 -7.15 3.78
N LYS A 28 5.75 -7.61 2.79
CA LYS A 28 7.22 -7.55 2.85
C LYS A 28 7.73 -6.11 2.88
N LEU A 29 7.23 -5.27 1.97
CA LEU A 29 7.62 -3.86 1.89
C LEU A 29 7.24 -3.10 3.17
N ARG A 30 6.03 -3.33 3.69
CA ARG A 30 5.55 -2.75 4.94
C ARG A 30 6.42 -3.13 6.14
N ASN A 31 6.82 -4.40 6.23
CA ASN A 31 7.71 -4.85 7.30
C ASN A 31 9.11 -4.26 7.19
N SER A 32 9.66 -4.16 5.97
CA SER A 32 10.95 -3.52 5.73
C SER A 32 10.93 -2.05 6.15
N LEU A 33 9.89 -1.30 5.76
CA LEU A 33 9.73 0.10 6.16
C LEU A 33 9.63 0.24 7.69
N ALA A 34 8.87 -0.64 8.35
CA ALA A 34 8.77 -0.64 9.81
C ALA A 34 10.14 -0.89 10.48
N ASP A 35 10.93 -1.83 9.95
CA ASP A 35 12.28 -2.12 10.45
C ASP A 35 13.20 -0.90 10.32
N GLU A 36 13.15 -0.21 9.18
CA GLU A 36 13.92 1.02 8.94
C GLU A 36 13.54 2.15 9.90
N LEU A 37 12.24 2.38 10.10
CA LEU A 37 11.75 3.44 10.99
C LEU A 37 12.07 3.18 12.46
N VAL A 38 12.09 1.91 12.89
CA VAL A 38 12.55 1.53 14.23
C VAL A 38 14.06 1.73 14.34
N ALA A 39 14.84 1.33 13.33
CA ALA A 39 16.29 1.48 13.33
C ALA A 39 16.76 2.96 13.34
N ASP A 40 16.01 3.83 12.67
CA ASP A 40 16.23 5.28 12.67
C ASP A 40 15.80 5.96 13.99
N GLY A 41 15.11 5.24 14.87
CA GLY A 41 14.56 5.78 16.12
C GLY A 41 13.31 6.65 15.94
N SER A 42 12.74 6.65 14.73
CA SER A 42 11.48 7.34 14.39
C SER A 42 10.26 6.64 15.03
N ILE A 43 10.32 5.32 15.24
CA ILE A 43 9.34 4.55 16.01
C ILE A 43 9.99 4.06 17.31
N VAL A 44 9.43 4.50 18.44
CA VAL A 44 9.95 4.17 19.78
C VAL A 44 9.00 3.29 20.61
N SER A 45 7.74 3.16 20.18
CA SER A 45 6.70 2.42 20.90
C SER A 45 6.30 1.17 20.13
N GLU A 46 6.18 0.05 20.83
CA GLU A 46 5.74 -1.23 20.27
C GLU A 46 4.32 -1.13 19.66
N GLU A 47 3.42 -0.35 20.27
CA GLU A 47 2.08 -0.15 19.69
C GLU A 47 2.12 0.60 18.35
N ILE A 48 3.07 1.51 18.17
CA ILE A 48 3.25 2.27 16.92
C ILE A 48 3.86 1.35 15.86
N GLU A 49 4.87 0.56 16.21
CA GLU A 49 5.44 -0.44 15.32
C GLU A 49 4.37 -1.40 14.79
N LEU A 50 3.55 -1.94 15.69
CA LEU A 50 2.46 -2.85 15.34
C LEU A 50 1.45 -2.18 14.39
N ALA A 51 1.08 -0.92 14.66
CA ALA A 51 0.19 -0.17 13.80
C ALA A 51 0.77 -0.02 12.39
N VAL A 52 2.04 0.37 12.26
CA VAL A 52 2.72 0.52 10.96
C VAL A 52 2.81 -0.82 10.22
N ARG A 53 3.05 -1.93 10.93
CA ARG A 53 3.07 -3.28 10.35
C ARG A 53 1.70 -3.83 9.98
N THR A 54 0.62 -3.25 10.48
CA THR A 54 -0.74 -3.76 10.25
C THR A 54 -1.46 -2.96 9.17
N VAL A 55 -1.25 -1.65 9.10
CA VAL A 55 -2.01 -0.78 8.19
C VAL A 55 -1.54 -0.94 6.74
N PRO A 56 -2.42 -1.36 5.81
CA PRO A 56 -2.08 -1.48 4.39
C PRO A 56 -2.08 -0.09 3.72
N ARG A 57 -0.99 0.67 3.91
CA ARG A 57 -0.80 2.03 3.37
C ARG A 57 -1.11 2.16 1.86
N HIS A 58 -0.80 1.13 1.06
CA HIS A 58 -1.04 1.11 -0.38
C HIS A 58 -2.53 1.27 -0.78
N LEU A 59 -3.47 0.85 0.07
CA LEU A 59 -4.91 1.05 -0.18
C LEU A 59 -5.33 2.52 -0.14
N PHE A 60 -4.53 3.39 0.48
CA PHE A 60 -4.76 4.83 0.55
C PHE A 60 -4.08 5.61 -0.57
N ALA A 61 -3.31 4.94 -1.45
CA ALA A 61 -2.59 5.53 -2.56
C ALA A 61 -2.72 4.66 -3.83
N PRO A 62 -3.95 4.51 -4.37
CA PRO A 62 -4.21 3.59 -5.50
C PRO A 62 -3.49 3.99 -6.79
N ASP A 63 -3.14 5.27 -6.95
CA ASP A 63 -2.45 5.80 -8.13
C ASP A 63 -0.91 5.76 -8.00
N VAL A 64 -0.39 5.25 -6.88
CA VAL A 64 1.05 5.19 -6.59
C VAL A 64 1.55 3.75 -6.70
N PRO A 65 2.69 3.49 -7.37
CA PRO A 65 3.30 2.16 -7.39
C PRO A 65 3.53 1.62 -5.98
N LEU A 66 3.35 0.31 -5.80
CA LEU A 66 3.40 -0.33 -4.49
C LEU A 66 4.74 -0.09 -3.75
N GLU A 67 5.85 -0.12 -4.50
CA GLU A 67 7.19 0.16 -3.97
C GLU A 67 7.29 1.62 -3.47
N ASP A 68 6.79 2.58 -4.26
CA ASP A 68 6.77 4.00 -3.89
C ASP A 68 5.85 4.27 -2.69
N ALA A 69 4.74 3.53 -2.57
CA ALA A 69 3.82 3.65 -1.44
C ALA A 69 4.46 3.26 -0.09
N TYR A 70 5.51 2.43 -0.12
CA TYR A 70 6.28 1.98 1.03
C TYR A 70 7.73 2.50 1.06
N ALA A 71 8.10 3.36 0.11
CA ALA A 71 9.39 4.03 0.15
C ALA A 71 9.48 4.88 1.42
N ASN A 72 10.60 4.76 2.12
CA ASN A 72 10.98 5.66 3.22
C ASN A 72 11.54 7.00 2.69
N ASP A 73 11.08 7.41 1.51
CA ASP A 73 11.36 8.68 0.87
C ASP A 73 10.10 9.54 0.95
N ILE A 74 10.26 10.86 0.80
CA ILE A 74 9.12 11.77 0.72
C ILE A 74 8.34 11.41 -0.54
N VAL A 75 7.30 10.58 -0.41
CA VAL A 75 6.28 10.45 -1.44
C VAL A 75 5.71 11.86 -1.62
N PRO A 76 5.95 12.52 -2.75
CA PRO A 76 5.57 13.90 -2.92
C PRO A 76 4.05 13.92 -3.10
N THR A 77 3.33 14.14 -2.00
CA THR A 77 1.86 14.07 -1.92
C THR A 77 1.16 15.10 -2.81
N LYS A 78 1.89 16.09 -3.34
CA LYS A 78 1.47 16.98 -4.44
C LYS A 78 2.70 17.40 -5.22
N ARG A 79 2.75 17.08 -6.52
CA ARG A 79 3.46 17.92 -7.48
C ARG A 79 2.40 18.66 -8.28
N ASP A 80 2.34 19.98 -8.13
CA ASP A 80 1.79 20.77 -9.23
C ASP A 80 2.73 20.62 -10.44
N GLU A 81 2.28 21.04 -11.61
CA GLU A 81 3.05 21.02 -12.86
C GLU A 81 4.39 21.80 -12.81
N HIS A 82 4.73 22.41 -11.68
CA HIS A 82 5.91 23.25 -11.46
C HIS A 82 6.73 22.93 -10.20
N GLY A 83 6.44 21.84 -9.48
CA GLY A 83 7.30 21.30 -8.42
C GLY A 83 7.35 22.08 -7.11
N ILE A 84 6.28 22.80 -6.70
CA ILE A 84 6.23 23.46 -5.39
C ILE A 84 5.32 22.73 -4.39
N THR A 85 5.86 22.46 -3.20
CA THR A 85 5.20 21.85 -2.04
C THR A 85 4.01 22.67 -1.54
N ILE A 86 2.81 22.08 -1.51
CA ILE A 86 1.61 22.69 -0.91
C ILE A 86 1.02 21.80 0.19
N SER A 87 1.56 21.93 1.41
CA SER A 87 0.86 22.38 2.62
C SER A 87 1.27 21.68 3.93
N SER A 88 1.53 22.50 4.95
CA SER A 88 1.66 22.16 6.37
C SER A 88 0.38 22.60 7.09
N ILE A 89 -0.26 21.72 7.88
CA ILE A 89 -1.31 22.14 8.81
C ILE A 89 -0.68 22.53 10.16
N PHE A 90 -0.73 23.80 10.51
CA PHE A 90 -0.49 24.28 11.88
C PHE A 90 -1.84 24.38 12.59
N VAL A 91 -1.92 23.88 13.83
CA VAL A 91 -3.03 24.16 14.76
C VAL A 91 -2.55 25.26 15.72
N PRO A 92 -3.31 26.35 15.94
CA PRO A 92 -2.94 27.41 16.88
C PRO A 92 -2.99 26.98 18.35
#